data_AF-A0A431IEK3-F1
#
_entry.id   AF-A0A431IEK3-F1
#
_cell.length_a   1.000
_cell.length_b   1.000
_cell.length_c   1.000
_cell.angle_alpha   90.00
_cell.angle_beta   90.00
_cell.angle_gamma   90.00
#
_symmetry.space_group_name_H-M   'P 1'
#
loop_
_entity.id
_entity.type
_entity.pdbx_description
1 polymer ?
#
loop_
_entity_poly.entity_id
_entity_poly.type
_entity_poly.pdbx_seq_one_letter_code
_entity_poly.pdbx_strand_id
1 'polypeptide(L)'
;MVAKRPSEEQLERETAARLARAQRLLHVRVQGTDVEFDVVPYENLPIAFRRRAAKVAGAPVPELAVDAVHGFAVMWWWTRLYGGEDVTLGEVEAEWDERCKGVRVANIDTEWIGGVNPLGEDDDDEASPEG
;
A
#
# COMPACT_ATOMS: atom_id res chain seq x y z
N MET A 1 17.01 -35.56 -2.75
CA MET A 1 17.74 -34.41 -2.15
C MET A 1 16.89 -33.87 -1.02
N VAL A 2 17.34 -33.95 0.23
CA VAL A 2 16.58 -33.47 1.39
C VAL A 2 16.89 -31.99 1.56
N ALA A 3 15.89 -31.12 1.44
CA ALA A 3 16.05 -29.70 1.75
C ALA A 3 16.46 -29.57 3.23
N LYS A 4 17.65 -29.00 3.49
CA LYS A 4 18.10 -28.70 4.86
C LYS A 4 17.13 -27.67 5.46
N ARG A 5 16.61 -27.97 6.65
CA ARG A 5 15.81 -26.98 7.39
C ARG A 5 16.68 -25.76 7.69
N PRO A 6 16.17 -24.53 7.49
CA PRO A 6 16.90 -23.33 7.85
C PRO A 6 17.16 -23.31 9.36
N SER A 7 18.30 -22.74 9.76
CA SER A 7 18.64 -22.51 11.16
C SER A 7 17.74 -21.43 11.78
N GLU A 8 17.57 -21.43 13.10
CA GLU A 8 16.77 -20.43 13.83
C GLU A 8 17.23 -18.99 13.50
N GLU A 9 18.54 -18.76 13.44
CA GLU A 9 19.12 -17.46 13.09
C GLU A 9 18.80 -17.01 11.65
N GLN A 10 18.63 -17.95 10.71
CA GLN A 10 18.18 -17.66 9.35
C GLN A 10 16.68 -17.35 9.30
N LEU A 11 15.87 -18.08 10.07
CA LEU A 11 14.43 -17.82 10.21
C LEU A 11 14.18 -16.44 10.83
N GLU A 12 14.95 -16.05 11.84
CA GLU A 12 14.84 -14.72 12.48
C GLU A 12 15.21 -13.59 11.51
N ARG A 13 16.33 -13.71 10.78
CA ARG A 13 16.73 -12.71 9.78
C ARG A 13 15.72 -12.59 8.64
N GLU A 14 15.19 -13.71 8.17
CA GLU A 14 14.19 -13.74 7.11
C GLU A 14 12.86 -13.14 7.60
N THR A 15 12.48 -13.38 8.85
CA THR A 15 11.30 -12.79 9.50
C THR A 15 11.47 -11.28 9.69
N ALA A 16 12.62 -10.82 10.20
CA ALA A 16 12.93 -9.40 10.34
C ALA A 16 12.97 -8.68 9.00
N ALA A 17 13.56 -9.29 7.96
CA ALA A 17 13.55 -8.74 6.61
C ALA A 17 12.14 -8.69 6.01
N ARG A 18 11.29 -9.69 6.31
CA ARG A 18 9.88 -9.69 5.91
C ARG A 18 9.09 -8.59 6.61
N LEU A 19 9.32 -8.38 7.91
CA LEU A 19 8.72 -7.30 8.69
C LEU A 19 9.19 -5.93 8.18
N ALA A 20 10.48 -5.74 7.94
CA ALA A 20 11.03 -4.51 7.38
C ALA A 20 10.53 -4.19 5.97
N ARG A 21 10.25 -5.22 5.14
CA ARG A 21 9.58 -5.02 3.84
C ARG A 21 8.12 -4.65 4.01
N ALA A 22 7.42 -5.27 4.97
CA ALA A 22 6.04 -4.92 5.30
C ALA A 22 5.88 -3.49 5.85
N GLN A 23 6.95 -2.91 6.41
CA GLN A 23 7.02 -1.53 6.93
C GLN A 23 7.32 -0.45 5.87
N ARG A 24 7.48 -0.81 4.59
CA ARG A 24 7.66 0.18 3.52
C ARG A 24 6.33 0.54 2.89
N LEU A 25 5.99 1.82 2.97
CA LEU A 25 4.83 2.40 2.31
C LEU A 25 5.30 3.30 1.17
N LEU A 26 4.46 3.41 0.15
CA LEU A 26 4.62 4.40 -0.90
C LEU A 26 3.68 5.55 -0.58
N HIS A 27 4.24 6.68 -0.17
CA HIS A 27 3.51 7.91 -0.03
C HIS A 27 3.22 8.49 -1.42
N VAL A 28 1.97 8.87 -1.67
CA VAL A 28 1.50 9.43 -2.93
C VAL A 28 0.87 10.79 -2.65
N ARG A 29 1.34 11.83 -3.34
CA ARG A 29 0.75 13.17 -3.31
C ARG A 29 0.41 13.63 -4.72
N VAL A 30 -0.81 14.12 -4.91
CA VAL A 30 -1.25 14.68 -6.20
C VAL A 30 -1.17 16.21 -6.14
N GLN A 31 -0.29 16.80 -6.94
CA GLN A 31 -0.07 18.24 -6.97
C GLN A 31 -1.31 18.99 -7.44
N GLY A 32 -1.66 20.06 -6.72
CA GLY A 32 -2.80 20.90 -7.05
C GLY A 32 -4.15 20.33 -6.62
N THR A 33 -4.15 19.23 -5.87
CA THR A 33 -5.35 18.66 -5.23
C THR A 33 -5.10 18.46 -3.73
N ASP A 34 -6.12 18.01 -3.02
CA ASP A 34 -6.08 17.63 -1.61
C ASP A 34 -5.92 16.11 -1.41
N VAL A 35 -5.55 15.38 -2.47
CA VAL A 35 -5.39 13.92 -2.45
C VAL A 35 -3.96 13.55 -2.09
N GLU A 36 -3.81 12.91 -0.93
CA GLU A 36 -2.56 12.40 -0.38
C GLU A 36 -2.84 11.12 0.42
N PHE A 37 -2.05 10.06 0.21
CA PHE A 37 -2.28 8.77 0.86
C PHE A 37 -1.03 7.87 0.87
N ASP A 38 -0.95 6.98 1.87
CA ASP A 38 0.11 5.98 2.00
C ASP A 38 -0.35 4.62 1.52
N VAL A 39 0.39 4.05 0.58
CA VAL A 39 0.06 2.77 -0.07
C VAL A 39 0.91 1.66 0.51
N VAL A 40 0.25 0.60 0.99
CA VAL A 40 0.92 -0.70 1.18
C VAL A 40 1.16 -1.32 -0.20
N PRO A 41 2.43 -1.59 -0.59
CA PRO A 41 2.74 -2.20 -1.88
C PRO A 41 2.01 -3.52 -2.06
N TYR A 42 1.62 -3.81 -3.31
CA TYR A 42 0.87 -5.03 -3.61
C TYR A 42 1.60 -6.30 -3.15
N GLU A 43 2.94 -6.38 -3.27
CA GLU A 43 3.70 -7.54 -2.80
C GLU A 43 3.70 -7.73 -1.28
N ASN A 44 3.36 -6.68 -0.53
CA ASN A 44 3.29 -6.70 0.93
C ASN A 44 1.88 -7.01 1.46
N LEU A 45 0.84 -6.89 0.64
CA LEU A 45 -0.54 -7.17 1.05
C LEU A 45 -0.74 -8.66 1.42
N PRO A 46 -1.51 -9.01 2.45
CA PRO A 46 -1.85 -10.40 2.76
C PRO A 46 -2.56 -11.10 1.58
N ILE A 47 -2.24 -12.37 1.32
CA ILE A 47 -2.85 -13.15 0.23
C ILE A 47 -4.38 -13.20 0.34
N ALA A 48 -4.90 -13.32 1.57
CA ALA A 48 -6.34 -13.31 1.83
C ALA A 48 -7.00 -11.99 1.39
N PHE A 49 -6.33 -10.86 1.65
CA PHE A 49 -6.78 -9.56 1.20
C PHE A 49 -6.75 -9.46 -0.32
N ARG A 50 -5.65 -9.86 -0.98
CA ARG A 50 -5.56 -9.84 -2.45
C ARG A 50 -6.69 -10.62 -3.12
N ARG A 51 -7.04 -11.79 -2.55
CA ARG A 51 -8.18 -12.60 -3.03
C ARG A 51 -9.53 -11.91 -2.81
N ARG A 52 -9.73 -11.27 -1.66
CA ARG A 52 -10.94 -10.48 -1.37
C ARG A 52 -11.07 -9.31 -2.34
N ALA A 53 -10.01 -8.51 -2.48
CA ALA A 53 -9.98 -7.36 -3.38
C ALA A 53 -10.28 -7.80 -4.83
N ALA A 54 -9.65 -8.89 -5.31
CA ALA A 54 -9.93 -9.42 -6.63
C ALA A 54 -11.39 -9.88 -6.80
N LYS A 55 -12.01 -10.44 -5.76
CA LYS A 55 -13.43 -10.82 -5.78
C LYS A 55 -14.34 -9.58 -5.85
N VAL A 56 -14.00 -8.50 -5.14
CA VAL A 56 -14.76 -7.24 -5.13
C VAL A 56 -14.66 -6.55 -6.49
N ALA A 57 -13.45 -6.45 -7.05
CA ALA A 57 -13.23 -5.80 -8.34
C ALA A 57 -13.58 -6.68 -9.56
N GLY A 58 -13.77 -7.98 -9.37
CA GLY A 58 -14.01 -8.93 -10.47
C GLY A 58 -12.78 -9.32 -11.28
N ALA A 59 -11.59 -8.80 -10.96
CA ALA A 59 -10.32 -9.13 -11.60
C ALA A 59 -9.13 -9.01 -10.63
N PRO A 60 -7.99 -9.66 -10.90
CA PRO A 60 -6.77 -9.51 -10.12
C PRO A 60 -6.31 -8.05 -10.06
N VAL A 61 -5.98 -7.57 -8.86
CA VAL A 61 -5.63 -6.15 -8.62
C VAL A 61 -4.54 -5.60 -9.56
N PRO A 62 -3.44 -6.31 -9.87
CA PRO A 62 -2.43 -5.81 -10.81
C PRO A 62 -2.94 -5.64 -12.25
N GLU A 63 -4.00 -6.36 -12.63
CA GLU A 63 -4.62 -6.26 -13.96
C GLU A 63 -5.58 -5.06 -14.08
N LEU A 64 -5.95 -4.46 -12.94
CA LEU A 64 -6.79 -3.25 -12.91
C LEU A 64 -6.00 -1.99 -13.24
N ALA A 65 -4.68 -1.97 -13.09
CA ALA A 65 -3.84 -0.80 -13.38
C ALA A 65 -3.61 -0.65 -14.90
N VAL A 66 -4.64 -0.21 -15.62
CA VAL A 66 -4.66 -0.11 -17.11
C VAL A 66 -3.68 0.93 -17.65
N ASP A 67 -3.51 2.05 -16.94
CA ASP A 67 -2.53 3.08 -17.23
C ASP A 67 -1.92 3.64 -15.93
N ALA A 68 -0.90 4.49 -16.07
CA ALA A 68 -0.17 5.02 -14.93
C ALA A 68 -1.02 5.90 -13.99
N VAL A 69 -1.93 6.73 -14.53
CA VAL A 69 -2.79 7.59 -13.69
C VAL A 69 -3.87 6.75 -13.03
N HIS A 70 -4.51 5.88 -13.80
CA HIS A 70 -5.51 4.94 -13.31
C HIS A 70 -4.94 4.00 -12.24
N GLY A 71 -3.67 3.60 -12.38
CA GLY A 71 -2.96 2.82 -11.37
C GLY A 71 -2.94 3.50 -9.99
N PHE A 72 -2.88 4.83 -9.92
CA PHE A 72 -2.96 5.55 -8.64
C PHE A 72 -4.37 5.54 -8.04
N ALA A 73 -5.42 5.64 -8.85
CA ALA A 73 -6.80 5.46 -8.38
C ALA A 73 -7.02 4.03 -7.82
N VAL A 74 -6.49 3.01 -8.50
CA VAL A 74 -6.53 1.61 -8.03
C VAL A 74 -5.74 1.42 -6.72
N MET A 75 -4.56 2.03 -6.60
CA MET A 75 -3.78 2.02 -5.35
C MET A 75 -4.51 2.69 -4.20
N TRP A 76 -5.17 3.82 -4.49
CA TRP A 76 -5.99 4.52 -3.50
C TRP A 76 -7.17 3.67 -3.04
N TRP A 77 -7.87 3.03 -3.99
CA TRP A 77 -8.99 2.13 -3.69
C TRP A 77 -8.57 0.96 -2.80
N TRP A 78 -7.52 0.23 -3.14
CA TRP A 78 -7.14 -0.93 -2.32
C TRP A 78 -6.64 -0.50 -0.93
N THR A 79 -6.10 0.72 -0.80
CA THR A 79 -5.60 1.25 0.47
C THR A 79 -6.76 1.52 1.41
N ARG A 80 -7.82 2.18 0.92
CA ARG A 80 -9.08 2.40 1.64
C ARG A 80 -9.74 1.07 2.02
N LEU A 81 -9.83 0.13 1.07
CA LEU A 81 -10.37 -1.20 1.31
C LEU A 81 -9.55 -1.99 2.36
N TYR A 82 -8.23 -1.82 2.38
CA TYR A 82 -7.35 -2.44 3.37
C TYR A 82 -7.51 -1.81 4.76
N GLY A 83 -7.71 -0.49 4.81
CA GLY A 83 -8.07 0.26 6.03
C GLY A 83 -9.46 -0.05 6.58
N GLY A 84 -10.23 -0.91 5.91
CA GLY A 84 -11.53 -1.39 6.38
C GLY A 84 -12.72 -0.62 5.83
N GLU A 85 -12.51 0.35 4.94
CA GLU A 85 -13.61 1.04 4.26
C GLU A 85 -14.36 0.08 3.32
N ASP A 86 -15.69 0.16 3.34
CA ASP A 86 -16.56 -0.58 2.43
C ASP A 86 -16.82 0.25 1.17
N VAL A 87 -15.82 0.31 0.29
CA VAL A 87 -15.83 1.08 -0.95
C VAL A 87 -15.57 0.21 -2.17
N THR A 88 -16.34 0.44 -3.23
CA THR A 88 -16.13 -0.19 -4.53
C THR A 88 -15.08 0.58 -5.34
N LEU A 89 -14.49 -0.08 -6.34
CA LEU A 89 -13.52 0.57 -7.23
C LEU A 89 -14.17 1.73 -7.99
N GLY A 90 -15.39 1.55 -8.49
CA GLY A 90 -16.09 2.59 -9.25
C GLY A 90 -16.43 3.84 -8.44
N GLU A 91 -16.68 3.71 -7.13
CA GLU A 91 -16.86 4.88 -6.25
C GLU A 91 -15.56 5.67 -6.09
N VAL A 92 -14.43 4.98 -5.91
CA VAL A 92 -13.11 5.63 -5.79
C VAL A 92 -12.66 6.23 -7.12
N GLU A 93 -12.96 5.59 -8.25
CA GLU A 93 -12.70 6.14 -9.58
C GLU A 93 -13.51 7.43 -9.82
N ALA A 94 -14.79 7.44 -9.46
CA ALA A 94 -15.61 8.65 -9.58
C ALA A 94 -15.09 9.79 -8.69
N GLU A 95 -14.68 9.48 -7.46
CA GLU A 95 -14.08 10.47 -6.55
C GLU A 95 -12.73 10.98 -7.10
N TRP A 96 -11.89 10.10 -7.64
CA TRP A 96 -10.64 10.47 -8.27
C TRP A 96 -10.87 11.37 -9.48
N ASP A 97 -11.81 11.03 -10.36
CA ASP A 97 -12.12 11.82 -11.55
C ASP A 97 -12.64 13.23 -11.20
N GLU A 98 -13.34 13.37 -10.07
CA GLU A 98 -13.78 14.67 -9.56
C GLU A 98 -12.62 15.48 -8.98
N ARG A 99 -11.83 14.89 -8.06
CA ARG A 99 -10.79 15.60 -7.30
C ARG A 99 -9.49 15.78 -8.08
N CYS A 100 -9.17 14.82 -8.94
CA CYS A 100 -7.95 14.77 -9.74
C CYS A 100 -8.22 15.06 -11.23
N LYS A 101 -9.29 15.81 -11.54
CA LYS A 101 -9.66 16.14 -12.92
C LYS A 101 -8.52 16.81 -13.68
N GLY A 102 -8.08 16.18 -14.77
CA GLY A 102 -7.01 16.70 -15.63
C GLY A 102 -5.59 16.48 -15.11
N VAL A 103 -5.42 15.74 -14.01
CA VAL A 103 -4.13 15.30 -13.49
C VAL A 103 -3.43 14.42 -14.52
N ARG A 104 -2.12 14.62 -14.62
CA ARG A 104 -1.20 13.76 -15.40
C ARG A 104 -0.22 13.11 -14.43
N VAL A 105 0.47 12.07 -14.89
CA VAL A 105 1.53 11.40 -14.10
C VAL A 105 2.57 12.40 -13.59
N ALA A 106 2.90 13.43 -14.36
CA ALA A 106 3.86 14.47 -13.97
C ALA A 106 3.40 15.35 -12.78
N ASN A 107 2.12 15.26 -12.40
CA ASN A 107 1.56 15.94 -11.23
C ASN A 107 1.49 15.02 -10.01
N ILE A 108 2.00 13.79 -10.09
CA ILE A 108 1.92 12.82 -8.99
C ILE A 108 3.34 12.61 -8.45
N ASP A 109 3.54 13.07 -7.22
CA ASP A 109 4.78 12.84 -6.48
C ASP A 109 4.65 11.55 -5.68
N THR A 110 5.73 10.76 -5.66
CA THR A 110 5.79 9.51 -4.91
C THR A 110 7.07 9.41 -4.12
N GLU A 111 6.96 8.98 -2.87
CA GLU A 111 8.09 8.83 -1.96
C GLU A 111 7.98 7.51 -1.20
N TRP A 112 9.09 6.78 -1.11
CA TRP A 112 9.14 5.58 -0.27
C TRP A 112 9.43 5.97 1.18
N ILE A 113 8.46 5.71 2.06
CA ILE A 113 8.62 5.89 3.50
C ILE A 113 8.83 4.52 4.16
N GLY A 114 9.75 4.44 5.12
CA GLY A 114 10.06 3.21 5.85
C GLY A 114 9.75 3.35 7.34
N GLY A 115 9.47 2.22 8.00
CA GLY A 115 9.34 2.16 9.46
C GLY A 115 7.95 2.44 10.01
N VAL A 116 6.93 2.54 9.16
CA VAL A 116 5.55 2.83 9.59
C VAL A 116 4.73 1.55 9.55
N ASN A 117 4.07 1.20 10.65
CA ASN A 117 3.10 0.11 10.69
C ASN A 117 1.81 0.56 9.96
N PRO A 118 1.44 -0.03 8.81
CA PRO A 118 0.28 0.41 8.04
C PRO A 118 -1.08 0.15 8.69
N LEU A 119 -1.12 -0.53 9.84
CA LEU A 119 -2.36 -0.94 10.50
C LEU A 119 -2.65 -0.22 11.82
N GLY A 120 -1.85 0.78 12.20
CA GLY A 120 -2.10 1.55 13.42
C GLY A 120 -2.12 0.66 14.67
N GLU A 121 -0.95 0.26 15.12
CA GLU A 121 -0.74 0.17 16.56
C GLU A 121 0.21 1.33 16.89
N ASP A 122 -0.34 2.31 17.62
CA ASP A 122 0.43 3.35 18.29
C ASP A 122 1.52 2.67 19.13
N ASP A 123 2.78 2.84 18.72
CA ASP A 123 3.82 3.11 19.71
C ASP A 123 3.91 4.63 19.82
N ASP A 124 2.91 5.21 20.47
CA ASP A 124 3.01 6.52 21.07
C ASP A 124 3.75 6.31 22.40
N ASP A 125 5.07 6.46 22.38
CA ASP A 125 5.76 7.39 23.29
C ASP A 125 7.22 7.63 22.81
N GLU A 126 7.41 8.85 22.32
CA GLU A 126 8.61 9.68 22.43
C GLU A 126 9.52 9.30 23.62
N ALA A 127 10.83 9.23 23.48
CA ALA A 127 11.64 10.45 23.58
C ALA A 127 13.03 10.32 22.92
N SER A 128 13.37 11.44 22.29
CA SER A 128 14.59 11.85 21.60
C SER A 128 15.93 11.65 22.36
N PRO A 129 17.08 11.80 21.65
CA PRO A 129 18.39 11.28 22.03
C PRO A 129 19.14 12.20 23.00
N GLU A 130 19.95 11.63 23.90
CA GLU A 130 21.15 12.27 24.47
C GLU A 130 21.94 11.28 25.36
N GLY A 131 23.26 11.18 25.16
CA GLY A 131 24.19 10.50 26.08
C GLY A 131 25.29 9.68 25.43
#